data_AF-A0A9Q7B989-F1
#
_entry.id   AF-A0A9Q7B989-F1
#
_cell.length_a   1.000
_cell.length_b   1.000
_cell.length_c   1.000
_cell.angle_alpha   90.00
_cell.angle_beta   90.00
_cell.angle_gamma   90.00
#
_symmetry.space_group_name_H-M   'P 1'
#
loop_
_entity.id
_entity.type
_entity.pdbx_description
1 polymer ?
#
loop_
_entity_poly.entity_id
_entity_poly.type
_entity_poly.pdbx_seq_one_letter_code
_entity_poly.pdbx_strand_id
1 'polypeptide(L)' 'MPGFRKMIVVTAFDRDADGRLEPAFGPRQMETEESAVYAAQTLINDHAGVVAWSREANPAVGEEGPTIILYQHGQIPEFD' A
#
# COMPACT_ATOMS: atom_id res chain seq x y z
N MET A 1 -10.32 24.99 0.59
CA MET A 1 -9.02 25.04 -0.11
C MET A 1 -8.83 23.69 -0.77
N PRO A 2 -8.43 23.59 -2.05
CA PRO A 2 -8.10 22.29 -2.63
C PRO A 2 -6.81 21.82 -1.95
N GLY A 3 -6.96 21.13 -0.82
CA GLY A 3 -5.86 20.59 -0.04
C GLY A 3 -5.32 19.34 -0.74
N PHE A 4 -4.03 19.08 -0.53
CA PHE A 4 -3.40 17.82 -0.91
C PHE A 4 -4.26 16.65 -0.41
N ARG A 5 -4.59 15.72 -1.31
CA ARG A 5 -5.28 14.50 -0.92
C ARG A 5 -4.22 13.44 -0.70
N LYS A 6 -3.90 13.16 0.56
CA LYS A 6 -3.05 12.02 0.90
C LYS A 6 -3.87 10.74 0.73
N MET A 7 -3.36 9.84 -0.10
CA MET A 7 -3.88 8.50 -0.31
C MET A 7 -2.98 7.54 0.45
N ILE A 8 -3.55 6.76 1.34
CA ILE A 8 -2.81 5.80 2.18
C ILE A 8 -3.42 4.45 1.90
N VAL A 9 -2.62 3.48 1.50
CA VAL A 9 -3.11 2.19 1.00
C VAL A 9 -2.31 1.07 1.60
N VAL A 10 -3.00 -0.02 1.95
CA VAL A 10 -2.41 -1.29 2.34
C VAL A 10 -2.79 -2.36 1.33
N THR A 11 -1.80 -3.13 0.91
CA THR A 11 -1.97 -4.27 0.01
C THR A 11 -1.17 -5.45 0.55
N ALA A 12 -1.80 -6.62 0.60
CA ALA A 12 -1.12 -7.88 0.87
C ALA A 12 -1.08 -8.72 -0.42
N PHE A 13 -0.08 -9.58 -0.51
CA PHE A 13 0.19 -10.43 -1.66
C PHE A 13 0.33 -11.87 -1.22
N ASP A 14 -0.35 -12.75 -1.95
CA ASP A 14 -0.20 -14.19 -1.82
C ASP A 14 0.53 -14.75 -3.04
N ARG A 15 1.03 -15.97 -2.90
CA ARG A 15 1.57 -16.71 -4.03
C ARG A 15 0.47 -17.56 -4.66
N ASP A 16 0.28 -17.37 -5.95
CA ASP A 16 -0.56 -18.21 -6.77
C ASP A 16 0.04 -19.62 -6.92
N ALA A 17 -0.69 -20.52 -7.58
CA ALA A 17 -0.24 -21.89 -7.85
C ALA A 17 1.03 -21.96 -8.74
N ASP A 18 1.32 -20.90 -9.50
CA ASP A 18 2.50 -20.75 -10.35
C ASP A 18 3.67 -20.04 -9.60
N GLY A 19 3.47 -19.68 -8.33
CA GLY A 19 4.44 -18.96 -7.50
C GLY A 19 4.55 -17.46 -7.79
N ARG A 20 3.62 -16.88 -8.56
CA ARG A 20 3.55 -15.43 -8.81
C ARG A 20 2.86 -14.73 -7.65
N LEU A 21 3.27 -13.48 -7.42
CA LEU A 21 2.62 -12.63 -6.43
C LEU A 21 1.34 -12.05 -7.01
N GLU A 22 0.22 -12.34 -6.36
CA GLU A 22 -1.09 -11.75 -6.65
C GLU A 22 -1.62 -11.03 -5.40
N PRO A 23 -2.35 -9.91 -5.56
CA PRO A 23 -2.93 -9.23 -4.41
C PRO A 23 -3.95 -10.14 -3.72
N ALA A 24 -3.70 -10.44 -2.44
CA ALA A 24 -4.56 -11.29 -1.60
C ALA A 24 -5.97 -10.71 -1.45
N PHE A 25 -6.08 -9.38 -1.49
CA PHE A 25 -7.34 -8.64 -1.47
C PHE A 25 -7.19 -7.29 -2.19
N GLY A 26 -8.32 -6.69 -2.57
CA GLY A 26 -8.32 -5.37 -3.21
C GLY A 26 -7.74 -4.27 -2.29
N PRO A 27 -7.00 -3.28 -2.83
CA PRO A 27 -6.25 -2.29 -2.04
C PRO A 27 -7.14 -1.61 -1.00
N ARG A 28 -6.71 -1.65 0.27
CA ARG A 28 -7.47 -1.08 1.38
C ARG A 28 -6.97 0.33 1.66
N GLN A 29 -7.81 1.33 1.39
CA GLN A 29 -7.50 2.71 1.70
C GLN A 29 -7.69 2.97 3.20
N MET A 30 -6.71 3.63 3.80
CA MET A 30 -6.65 3.96 5.22
C MET A 30 -6.78 5.47 5.42
N GLU A 31 -7.26 5.86 6.61
CA GLU A 31 -7.38 7.28 6.97
C GLU A 31 -6.06 7.87 7.45
N THR A 32 -5.21 7.07 8.10
CA THR A 32 -3.92 7.50 8.68
C THR A 32 -2.78 6.53 8.36
N GLU A 33 -1.55 7.06 8.40
CA GLU A 33 -0.33 6.29 8.14
C GLU A 33 -0.10 5.24 9.23
N GLU A 34 -0.36 5.59 10.50
CA GLU A 34 -0.29 4.65 11.63
C GLU A 34 -1.28 3.49 11.48
N SER A 35 -2.54 3.75 11.09
CA SER A 35 -3.51 2.68 10.86
C SER A 35 -3.08 1.76 9.72
N ALA A 36 -2.47 2.31 8.67
CA ALA A 36 -1.96 1.51 7.55
C ALA A 36 -0.80 0.60 7.96
N VAL A 37 0.15 1.13 8.73
CA VAL A 37 1.29 0.34 9.24
C VAL A 37 0.81 -0.73 10.22
N TYR A 38 -0.14 -0.42 11.11
CA TYR A 38 -0.72 -1.41 12.01
C TYR A 38 -1.44 -2.52 11.24
N ALA A 39 -2.30 -2.16 10.27
CA ALA A 39 -3.00 -3.13 9.44
C ALA A 39 -2.01 -4.02 8.66
N ALA A 40 -0.96 -3.45 8.08
CA ALA A 40 0.06 -4.22 7.37
C ALA A 40 0.78 -5.21 8.30
N GLN A 41 1.12 -4.79 9.52
CA GLN A 41 1.74 -5.69 10.51
C GLN A 41 0.84 -6.86 10.91
N THR A 42 -0.48 -6.67 10.98
CA THR A 42 -1.40 -7.78 11.31
C THR A 42 -1.46 -8.84 10.21
N LEU A 43 -1.03 -8.51 8.99
CA LEU A 43 -1.16 -9.35 7.81
C LEU A 43 0.12 -10.14 7.47
N ILE A 44 1.23 -9.87 8.17
CA ILE A 44 2.56 -10.45 7.83
C ILE A 44 2.62 -11.96 7.99
N ASN A 45 1.77 -12.55 8.86
CA ASN A 45 1.78 -13.98 9.15
C ASN A 45 0.84 -14.77 8.22
N ASP A 46 -0.13 -14.08 7.62
CA ASP A 46 -1.17 -14.70 6.78
C ASP A 46 -0.82 -14.65 5.29
N HIS A 47 0.07 -13.74 4.87
CA HIS A 47 0.35 -13.47 3.46
C HIS A 47 1.84 -13.57 3.12
N ALA A 48 2.15 -13.85 1.84
CA ALA A 48 3.53 -13.95 1.35
C ALA A 48 4.28 -12.61 1.36
N GLY A 49 3.56 -11.50 1.23
CA GLY A 49 4.09 -10.16 1.44
C GLY A 49 3.02 -9.13 1.68
N VAL A 50 3.41 -7.98 2.23
CA VAL A 50 2.51 -6.88 2.53
C VAL A 50 3.26 -5.56 2.43
N VAL A 51 2.54 -4.53 2.01
CA VAL A 51 3.06 -3.18 1.88
C VAL A 51 1.99 -2.15 2.24
N ALA A 52 2.41 -1.17 3.01
CA ALA A 52 1.68 0.06 3.27
C ALA A 52 2.44 1.21 2.62
N TRP A 53 1.75 2.02 1.83
CA TRP A 53 2.33 3.19 1.18
C TRP A 53 1.38 4.38 1.27
N SER A 54 1.94 5.58 1.24
CA SER A 54 1.19 6.82 1.06
C SER A 54 1.64 7.54 -0.21
N ARG A 55 0.71 8.25 -0.84
CA ARG A 55 0.97 9.11 -1.99
C ARG A 55 0.18 10.38 -1.81
N GLU A 56 0.84 11.52 -1.96
CA GLU A 56 0.17 12.82 -1.94
C GLU A 56 -0.24 13.19 -3.35
N ALA A 57 -1.53 13.33 -3.61
CA ALA A 57 -2.02 13.84 -4.89
C ALA A 57 -2.36 15.33 -4.74
N ASN A 58 -1.87 16.16 -5.67
CA ASN A 58 -2.29 17.54 -5.77
C ASN A 58 -3.26 17.71 -6.95
N PRO A 59 -4.59 17.62 -6.72
CA PRO A 59 -5.57 17.71 -7.79
C PRO A 59 -5.60 19.09 -8.46
N ALA A 60 -5.02 20.13 -7.84
CA ALA A 60 -4.97 21.47 -8.41
C ALA A 60 -3.94 21.60 -9.54
N VAL A 61 -2.91 20.74 -9.55
CA VAL A 61 -1.80 20.79 -10.52
C VAL A 61 -1.74 19.53 -11.39
N GLY A 62 -2.53 18.51 -11.06
CA GLY A 62 -2.53 17.22 -11.76
C GLY A 62 -1.30 16.37 -11.48
N GLU A 63 -0.49 16.75 -10.48
CA GLU A 63 0.70 16.02 -10.09
C GLU A 63 0.35 14.96 -9.03
N GLU A 64 0.69 13.72 -9.36
CA GLU A 64 0.79 12.64 -8.40
C GLU A 64 2.18 12.72 -7.75
N GLY A 65 2.22 12.98 -6.45
CA GLY A 65 3.46 13.00 -5.70
C GLY A 65 4.11 11.61 -5.65
N PRO A 66 5.35 11.51 -5.13
CA PRO A 66 6.06 10.25 -5.04
C PRO A 66 5.31 9.27 -4.11
N THR A 67 5.36 7.98 -4.46
CA THR A 67 4.92 6.91 -3.56
C THR A 67 5.93 6.79 -2.41
N ILE A 68 5.45 6.95 -1.19
CA ILE A 68 6.24 6.79 0.03
C ILE A 68 5.87 5.45 0.66
N ILE A 69 6.81 4.53 0.74
CA ILE A 69 6.61 3.26 1.45
C ILE A 69 6.67 3.53 2.96
N LEU A 70 5.56 3.29 3.65
CA LEU A 70 5.43 3.43 5.10
C LEU A 70 5.92 2.16 5.81
N TYR A 71 5.61 1.01 5.24
CA TYR A 71 6.00 -0.29 5.76
C TYR A 71 5.99 -1.33 4.64
N GLN A 72 6.94 -2.26 4.65
CA GLN A 72 6.95 -3.42 3.76
C GLN A 72 7.47 -4.64 4.49
N HIS A 73 6.92 -5.81 4.18
CA HIS A 73 7.38 -7.09 4.71
C HIS A 73 7.13 -8.22 3.72
N GLY A 74 8.03 -9.22 3.69
CA GLY A 74 7.90 -10.37 2.81
C GLY A 74 8.18 -10.05 1.35
N GLN A 75 7.53 -10.77 0.45
CA GLN A 75 7.74 -10.65 -0.99
C GLN A 75 6.67 -9.74 -1.61
N ILE A 76 7.10 -8.59 -2.14
CA ILE A 76 6.23 -7.61 -2.81
C ILE A 76 6.72 -7.38 -4.23
N PRO A 77 5.82 -7.09 -5.20
CA PRO A 77 6.23 -6.64 -6.52
C PRO A 77 6.97 -5.30 -6.44
N GLU A 78 7.79 -5.00 -7.44
CA GLU A 78 8.44 -3.69 -7.56
C GLU A 78 7.38 -2.59 -7.78
N PHE A 79 7.54 -1.47 -7.08
CA PHE A 79 6.73 -0.26 -7.22
C PHE A 79 7.42 0.69 -8.19
N ASP A 80 6.76 1.07 -9.28
CA ASP A 80 7.16 2.15 -10.20
C ASP A 80 6.51 3.49 -9.79
#